data_AF-G7VCZ6-F1
#
_entry.id   AF-G7VCZ6-F1
#
_cell.length_a   1.000
_cell.length_b   1.000
_cell.length_c   1.000
_cell.angle_alpha   90.00
_cell.angle_beta   90.00
_cell.angle_gamma   90.00
#
_symmetry.space_group_name_H-M   'P 1'
#
loop_
_entity.id
_entity.type
_entity.pdbx_description
1 polymer ?
#
loop_
_entity_poly.entity_id
_entity_poly.type
_entity_poly.pdbx_seq_one_letter_code
_entity_poly.pdbx_strand_id
1 'polypeptide(L)'
;MAEKDGAVVVHYKPRDPESYNKALELLRGLGMRDTCEGGWCLVHFTAKEPRRGEEGYVYITADGLRYIGWLALHGEGEAKTRAQWLKEMLLKEAEAKGVEVRRRLEEYFREGEQWGSVELPIEKEVEVEGRRVKVRVEEVEAWREKGEKKEHLVVRIRAKVVEGNSEVAVEKEARFFKSGGVIKGYIIIHASAEGGPDADYARTEAVLMALGVESWTREERQIHLTGGALDAFMRLEPVCAALGICRKLRNTHL
;
A
#
# COMPACT_ATOMS: atom_id res chain seq x y z
N MET A 1 14.30 -18.54 -1.99
CA MET A 1 14.24 -17.08 -2.20
C MET A 1 15.29 -16.68 -3.22
N ALA A 2 14.94 -15.75 -4.10
CA ALA A 2 15.86 -15.14 -5.04
C ALA A 2 15.45 -13.68 -5.23
N GLU A 3 16.41 -12.84 -5.58
CA GLU A 3 16.14 -11.51 -6.09
C GLU A 3 15.96 -11.59 -7.61
N LYS A 4 14.91 -10.96 -8.13
CA LYS A 4 14.67 -10.82 -9.57
C LYS A 4 14.18 -9.41 -9.83
N ASP A 5 14.91 -8.67 -10.67
CA ASP A 5 14.57 -7.29 -11.07
C ASP A 5 14.33 -6.35 -9.84
N GLY A 6 15.11 -6.51 -8.76
CA GLY A 6 14.99 -5.72 -7.52
C GLY A 6 13.83 -6.12 -6.59
N ALA A 7 13.12 -7.22 -6.91
CA ALA A 7 12.07 -7.79 -6.07
C ALA A 7 12.53 -9.11 -5.45
N VAL A 8 12.28 -9.29 -4.15
CA VAL A 8 12.49 -10.59 -3.48
C VAL A 8 11.31 -11.49 -3.75
N VAL A 9 11.61 -12.65 -4.31
CA VAL A 9 10.65 -13.70 -4.63
C VAL A 9 10.75 -14.79 -3.56
N VAL A 10 9.71 -14.94 -2.76
CA VAL A 10 9.53 -16.10 -1.87
C VAL A 10 8.80 -17.18 -2.64
N HIS A 11 9.58 -18.14 -3.16
CA HIS A 11 9.08 -19.24 -3.96
C HIS A 11 9.45 -20.57 -3.29
N TYR A 12 8.42 -21.29 -2.84
CA TYR A 12 8.52 -22.64 -2.31
C TYR A 12 8.05 -23.64 -3.36
N LYS A 13 8.81 -24.72 -3.58
CA LYS A 13 8.57 -25.73 -4.62
C LYS A 13 8.35 -27.11 -3.98
N PRO A 14 7.13 -27.40 -3.48
CA PRO A 14 6.81 -28.70 -2.93
C PRO A 14 6.80 -29.77 -4.03
N ARG A 15 7.35 -30.95 -3.71
CA ARG A 15 7.37 -32.12 -4.60
C ARG A 15 6.22 -33.09 -4.34
N ASP A 16 5.58 -32.96 -3.20
CA ASP A 16 4.47 -33.81 -2.76
C ASP A 16 3.26 -32.97 -2.32
N PRO A 17 2.03 -33.50 -2.43
CA PRO A 17 0.81 -32.79 -2.05
C PRO A 17 0.73 -32.44 -0.56
N GLU A 18 1.35 -33.20 0.33
CA GLU A 18 1.26 -32.99 1.78
C GLU A 18 2.01 -31.70 2.18
N SER A 19 3.25 -31.57 1.71
CA SER A 19 4.07 -30.36 1.89
C SER A 19 3.40 -29.12 1.28
N TYR A 20 2.77 -29.28 0.11
CA TYR A 20 1.98 -28.23 -0.53
C TYR A 20 0.80 -27.79 0.35
N ASN A 21 -0.01 -28.74 0.83
CA ASN A 21 -1.19 -28.45 1.64
C ASN A 21 -0.84 -27.78 2.97
N LYS A 22 0.24 -28.22 3.64
CA LYS A 22 0.73 -27.56 4.87
C LYS A 22 1.08 -26.09 4.64
N ALA A 23 1.73 -25.76 3.52
CA ALA A 23 2.05 -24.37 3.18
C ALA A 23 0.78 -23.55 2.94
N LEU A 24 -0.22 -24.09 2.23
CA LEU A 24 -1.50 -23.41 2.00
C LEU A 24 -2.28 -23.20 3.30
N GLU A 25 -2.33 -24.21 4.16
CA GLU A 25 -3.00 -24.15 5.46
C GLU A 25 -2.38 -23.07 6.36
N LEU A 26 -1.05 -22.97 6.38
CA LEU A 26 -0.35 -21.91 7.10
C LEU A 26 -0.76 -20.52 6.60
N LEU A 27 -0.66 -20.27 5.29
CA LEU A 27 -0.95 -18.94 4.72
C LEU A 27 -2.43 -18.58 4.85
N ARG A 28 -3.34 -19.50 4.51
CA ARG A 28 -4.79 -19.27 4.67
C ARG A 28 -5.18 -19.09 6.15
N GLY A 29 -4.51 -19.79 7.06
CA GLY A 29 -4.66 -19.63 8.51
C GLY A 29 -4.28 -18.24 9.03
N LEU A 30 -3.46 -17.48 8.30
CA LEU A 30 -3.15 -16.07 8.57
C LEU A 30 -4.17 -15.09 7.96
N GLY A 31 -5.21 -15.60 7.29
CA GLY A 31 -6.14 -14.79 6.50
C GLY A 31 -5.56 -14.33 5.17
N MET A 32 -4.45 -14.94 4.71
CA MET A 32 -3.89 -14.59 3.41
C MET A 32 -4.76 -15.13 2.27
N ARG A 33 -4.93 -14.34 1.21
CA ARG A 33 -5.79 -14.65 0.07
C ARG A 33 -4.94 -14.99 -1.15
N ASP A 34 -5.27 -16.07 -1.83
CA ASP A 34 -4.66 -16.50 -3.09
C ASP A 34 -5.43 -16.05 -4.33
N THR A 35 -6.63 -15.52 -4.11
CA THR A 35 -7.55 -15.04 -5.12
C THR A 35 -8.26 -13.79 -4.62
N CYS A 36 -8.96 -13.12 -5.54
CA CYS A 36 -9.52 -11.81 -5.30
C CYS A 36 -10.95 -11.72 -5.86
N GLU A 37 -11.90 -11.27 -5.03
CA GLU A 37 -13.24 -10.87 -5.45
C GLU A 37 -13.27 -9.34 -5.62
N GLY A 38 -13.38 -8.87 -6.86
CA GLY A 38 -13.31 -7.44 -7.20
C GLY A 38 -11.92 -6.93 -7.58
N GLY A 39 -11.84 -5.67 -7.96
CA GLY A 39 -10.59 -5.00 -8.36
C GLY A 39 -9.70 -4.61 -7.17
N TRP A 40 -10.30 -4.38 -5.99
CA TRP A 40 -9.61 -3.89 -4.79
C TRP A 40 -9.58 -4.93 -3.67
N CYS A 41 -8.71 -5.91 -3.86
CA CYS A 41 -8.12 -6.73 -2.81
C CYS A 41 -6.67 -7.05 -3.19
N LEU A 42 -5.86 -7.42 -2.18
CA LEU A 42 -4.48 -7.84 -2.37
C LEU A 42 -4.42 -9.35 -2.45
N VAL A 43 -3.82 -9.87 -3.53
CA VAL A 43 -3.45 -11.28 -3.64
C VAL A 43 -2.15 -11.43 -2.87
N HIS A 44 -2.20 -12.13 -1.74
CA HIS A 44 -1.06 -12.30 -0.84
C HIS A 44 -0.13 -13.43 -1.30
N PHE A 45 -0.65 -14.42 -2.01
CA PHE A 45 0.17 -15.49 -2.57
C PHE A 45 -0.48 -16.10 -3.83
N THR A 46 0.28 -16.84 -4.62
CA THR A 46 -0.25 -17.71 -5.67
C THR A 46 0.27 -19.12 -5.47
N ALA A 47 -0.52 -20.12 -5.85
CA ALA A 47 -0.16 -21.50 -5.62
C ALA A 47 -0.61 -22.41 -6.76
N LYS A 48 0.21 -23.43 -7.07
CA LYS A 48 -0.11 -24.52 -8.00
C LYS A 48 0.22 -25.84 -7.33
N GLU A 49 -0.75 -26.73 -7.26
CA GLU A 49 -0.58 -28.08 -6.72
C GLU A 49 0.39 -28.92 -7.59
N PRO A 50 1.29 -29.71 -6.99
CA PRO A 50 2.11 -30.67 -7.73
C PRO A 50 1.24 -31.79 -8.33
N ARG A 51 1.40 -32.11 -9.62
CA ARG A 51 0.62 -33.17 -10.30
C ARG A 51 1.46 -33.96 -11.29
N ARG A 52 1.36 -35.29 -11.25
CA ARG A 52 1.91 -36.23 -12.27
C ARG A 52 3.34 -35.89 -12.74
N GLY A 53 4.27 -35.66 -11.81
CA GLY A 53 5.67 -35.34 -12.12
C GLY A 53 5.97 -33.86 -12.39
N GLU A 54 4.95 -32.99 -12.42
CA GLU A 54 5.14 -31.53 -12.40
C GLU A 54 5.33 -31.03 -10.97
N GLU A 55 6.35 -30.19 -10.76
CA GLU A 55 6.54 -29.47 -9.50
C GLU A 55 5.37 -28.51 -9.25
N GLY A 56 4.88 -28.50 -8.01
CA GLY A 56 3.99 -27.47 -7.53
C GLY A 56 4.75 -26.22 -7.12
N TYR A 57 4.03 -25.16 -6.79
CA TYR A 57 4.63 -23.98 -6.17
C TYR A 57 3.69 -23.28 -5.18
N VAL A 58 4.30 -22.57 -4.24
CA VAL A 58 3.68 -21.51 -3.44
C VAL A 58 4.58 -20.28 -3.55
N TYR A 59 4.00 -19.17 -4.00
CA TYR A 59 4.68 -17.91 -4.21
C TYR A 59 4.02 -16.81 -3.38
N ILE A 60 4.75 -16.23 -2.42
CA ILE A 60 4.25 -15.09 -1.64
C ILE A 60 4.57 -13.80 -2.40
N THR A 61 3.55 -12.97 -2.62
CA THR A 61 3.69 -11.69 -3.33
C THR A 61 4.31 -10.63 -2.43
N ALA A 62 4.77 -9.51 -2.99
CA ALA A 62 5.23 -8.35 -2.20
C ALA A 62 4.14 -7.88 -1.21
N ASP A 63 2.89 -7.83 -1.65
CA ASP A 63 1.75 -7.49 -0.79
C ASP A 63 1.51 -8.53 0.30
N GLY A 64 1.74 -9.82 0.03
CA GLY A 64 1.70 -10.86 1.03
C GLY A 64 2.79 -10.71 2.09
N LEU A 65 3.99 -10.31 1.69
CA LEU A 65 5.09 -10.02 2.63
C LEU A 65 4.75 -8.81 3.51
N ARG A 66 4.24 -7.73 2.93
CA ARG A 66 3.74 -6.57 3.69
C ARG A 66 2.63 -6.97 4.65
N TYR A 67 1.66 -7.75 4.21
CA TYR A 67 0.59 -8.24 5.06
C TYR A 67 1.11 -9.09 6.23
N ILE A 68 2.13 -9.95 6.01
CA ILE A 68 2.80 -10.68 7.10
C ILE A 68 3.44 -9.70 8.09
N GLY A 69 4.14 -8.66 7.62
CA GLY A 69 4.72 -7.62 8.47
C GLY A 69 3.67 -6.89 9.30
N TRP A 70 2.59 -6.46 8.65
CA TRP A 70 1.44 -5.83 9.31
C TRP A 70 0.85 -6.75 10.40
N LEU A 71 0.56 -8.01 10.06
CA LEU A 71 -0.05 -8.97 10.97
C LEU A 71 0.87 -9.33 12.14
N ALA A 72 2.19 -9.35 11.94
CA ALA A 72 3.17 -9.61 12.99
C ALA A 72 3.23 -8.48 14.04
N LEU A 73 2.92 -7.24 13.65
CA LEU A 73 2.92 -6.08 14.55
C LEU A 73 1.53 -5.79 15.13
N HIS A 74 0.52 -5.72 14.26
CA HIS A 74 -0.85 -5.26 14.56
C HIS A 74 -1.87 -6.38 14.71
N GLY A 75 -1.52 -7.62 14.35
CA GLY A 75 -2.41 -8.76 14.53
C GLY A 75 -2.74 -9.04 16.00
N GLU A 76 -3.70 -9.94 16.21
CA GLU A 76 -4.14 -10.35 17.54
C GLU A 76 -4.06 -11.87 17.71
N GLY A 77 -3.84 -12.32 18.95
CA GLY A 77 -3.89 -13.72 19.34
C GLY A 77 -2.95 -14.61 18.52
N GLU A 78 -3.45 -15.78 18.14
CA GLU A 78 -2.66 -16.80 17.44
C GLU A 78 -2.19 -16.34 16.05
N ALA A 79 -2.98 -15.52 15.35
CA ALA A 79 -2.60 -15.01 14.02
C ALA A 79 -1.33 -14.14 14.10
N LYS A 80 -1.20 -13.29 15.14
CA LYS A 80 0.00 -12.49 15.39
C LYS A 80 1.22 -13.38 15.60
N THR A 81 1.12 -14.35 16.50
CA THR A 81 2.22 -15.26 16.84
C THR A 81 2.68 -16.07 15.62
N ARG A 82 1.73 -16.60 14.83
CA ARG A 82 2.04 -17.31 13.59
C ARG A 82 2.70 -16.41 12.54
N ALA A 83 2.25 -15.15 12.41
CA ALA A 83 2.86 -14.18 11.50
C ALA A 83 4.27 -13.79 11.92
N GLN A 84 4.52 -13.58 13.22
CA GLN A 84 5.85 -13.32 13.77
C GLN A 84 6.80 -14.48 13.50
N TRP A 85 6.36 -15.71 13.78
CA TRP A 85 7.14 -16.91 13.47
C TRP A 85 7.47 -17.03 11.99
N LEU A 86 6.48 -16.81 11.10
CA LEU A 86 6.69 -16.86 9.65
C LEU A 86 7.67 -15.77 9.19
N LYS A 87 7.54 -14.55 9.71
CA LYS A 87 8.44 -13.43 9.43
C LYS A 87 9.89 -13.77 9.80
N GLU A 88 10.12 -14.27 11.03
CA GLU A 88 11.44 -14.66 11.50
C GLU A 88 12.04 -15.81 10.68
N MET A 89 11.23 -16.81 10.34
CA MET A 89 11.65 -17.93 9.50
C MET A 89 12.11 -17.44 8.12
N LEU A 90 11.32 -16.59 7.48
CA LEU A 90 11.65 -16.02 6.17
C LEU A 90 12.91 -15.16 6.22
N LEU A 91 13.13 -14.37 7.27
CA LEU A 91 14.35 -13.57 7.45
C LEU A 91 15.59 -14.45 7.61
N LYS A 92 15.49 -15.54 8.36
CA LYS A 92 16.57 -16.51 8.52
C LYS A 92 16.93 -17.19 7.20
N GLU A 93 15.92 -17.57 6.42
CA GLU A 93 16.14 -18.11 5.07
C GLU A 93 16.77 -17.08 4.12
N ALA A 94 16.36 -15.82 4.21
CA ALA A 94 16.92 -14.74 3.40
C ALA A 94 18.38 -14.45 3.76
N GLU A 95 18.74 -14.50 5.04
CA GLU A 95 20.13 -14.37 5.52
C GLU A 95 21.04 -15.42 4.87
N ALA A 96 20.58 -16.66 4.74
CA ALA A 96 21.30 -17.72 4.04
C ALA A 96 21.42 -17.50 2.52
N LYS A 97 20.65 -16.57 1.93
CA LYS A 97 20.70 -16.21 0.51
C LYS A 97 21.49 -14.94 0.22
N GLY A 98 21.76 -14.13 1.24
CA GLY A 98 22.60 -12.94 1.14
C GLY A 98 21.97 -11.71 1.79
N VAL A 99 22.84 -10.77 2.16
CA VAL A 99 22.48 -9.54 2.87
C VAL A 99 21.44 -8.72 2.10
N GLU A 100 21.55 -8.64 0.78
CA GLU A 100 20.61 -7.85 -0.04
C GLU A 100 19.20 -8.47 -0.07
N VAL A 101 19.10 -9.80 -0.20
CA VAL A 101 17.82 -10.52 -0.13
C VAL A 101 17.16 -10.31 1.22
N ARG A 102 17.95 -10.39 2.31
CA ARG A 102 17.46 -10.12 3.66
C ARG A 102 16.99 -8.67 3.80
N ARG A 103 17.80 -7.69 3.40
CA ARG A 103 17.47 -6.25 3.48
C ARG A 103 16.16 -5.95 2.76
N ARG A 104 16.01 -6.44 1.54
CA ARG A 104 14.82 -6.19 0.73
C ARG A 104 13.58 -6.89 1.30
N LEU A 105 13.74 -8.06 1.90
CA LEU A 105 12.66 -8.74 2.63
C LEU A 105 12.25 -7.98 3.89
N GLU A 106 13.21 -7.44 4.66
CA GLU A 106 12.95 -6.58 5.82
C GLU A 106 12.19 -5.30 5.41
N GLU A 107 12.53 -4.72 4.27
CA GLU A 107 11.82 -3.56 3.71
C GLU A 107 10.34 -3.87 3.46
N TYR A 108 9.99 -5.00 2.82
CA TYR A 108 8.58 -5.38 2.64
C TYR A 108 7.84 -5.53 3.96
N PHE A 109 8.46 -6.14 4.98
CA PHE A 109 7.82 -6.25 6.29
C PHE A 109 7.62 -4.87 6.93
N ARG A 110 8.63 -4.00 6.88
CA ARG A 110 8.56 -2.64 7.43
C ARG A 110 7.50 -1.79 6.73
N GLU A 111 7.37 -1.91 5.41
CA GLU A 111 6.32 -1.22 4.65
C GLU A 111 4.92 -1.61 5.14
N GLY A 112 4.71 -2.92 5.38
CA GLY A 112 3.44 -3.41 5.93
C GLY A 112 3.18 -2.98 7.37
N GLU A 113 4.20 -2.95 8.22
CA GLU A 113 4.11 -2.45 9.61
C GLU A 113 3.63 -1.00 9.69
N GLN A 114 3.90 -0.20 8.66
CA GLN A 114 3.47 1.19 8.57
C GLN A 114 2.01 1.36 8.11
N TRP A 115 1.35 0.31 7.62
CA TRP A 115 -0.03 0.44 7.16
C TRP A 115 -0.96 0.85 8.30
N GLY A 116 -1.74 1.91 8.08
CA GLY A 116 -2.63 2.50 9.08
C GLY A 116 -1.94 3.10 10.30
N SER A 117 -0.63 3.31 10.27
CA SER A 117 0.13 3.85 11.41
C SER A 117 0.13 5.39 11.50
N VAL A 118 -0.26 6.09 10.44
CA VAL A 118 -0.28 7.55 10.40
C VAL A 118 -1.61 8.07 10.90
N GLU A 119 -1.56 8.81 12.00
CA GLU A 119 -2.69 9.53 12.58
C GLU A 119 -2.84 10.93 11.96
N LEU A 120 -4.10 11.40 11.89
CA LEU A 120 -4.44 12.76 11.47
C LEU A 120 -4.66 13.65 12.71
N PRO A 121 -4.39 14.96 12.64
CA PRO A 121 -3.90 15.69 11.46
C PRO A 121 -2.39 15.53 11.23
N ILE A 122 -1.95 15.63 9.97
CA ILE A 122 -0.53 15.64 9.59
C ILE A 122 -0.11 17.08 9.34
N GLU A 123 0.84 17.60 10.11
CA GLU A 123 1.49 18.89 9.82
C GLU A 123 2.93 18.68 9.34
N LYS A 124 3.25 19.16 8.14
CA LYS A 124 4.59 19.03 7.56
C LYS A 124 4.95 20.24 6.72
N GLU A 125 6.20 20.63 6.77
CA GLU A 125 6.75 21.63 5.87
C GLU A 125 7.48 20.92 4.72
N VAL A 126 7.19 21.33 3.49
CA VAL A 126 7.72 20.74 2.27
C VAL A 126 8.26 21.83 1.34
N GLU A 127 9.16 21.47 0.44
CA GLU A 127 9.70 22.40 -0.56
C GLU A 127 9.08 22.09 -1.92
N VAL A 128 8.32 23.04 -2.46
CA VAL A 128 7.67 22.97 -3.77
C VAL A 128 8.20 24.11 -4.63
N GLU A 129 8.78 23.78 -5.79
CA GLU A 129 9.39 24.75 -6.71
C GLU A 129 10.37 25.73 -6.01
N GLY A 130 11.14 25.22 -5.04
CA GLY A 130 12.11 26.02 -4.26
C GLY A 130 11.49 26.91 -3.18
N ARG A 131 10.20 26.74 -2.85
CA ARG A 131 9.50 27.48 -1.79
C ARG A 131 9.08 26.55 -0.67
N ARG A 132 9.31 26.97 0.57
CA ARG A 132 8.86 26.23 1.76
C ARG A 132 7.38 26.51 1.99
N VAL A 133 6.59 25.44 2.08
CA VAL A 133 5.13 25.47 2.22
C VAL A 133 4.74 24.61 3.41
N LYS A 134 3.92 25.15 4.32
CA LYS A 134 3.38 24.37 5.44
C LYS A 134 2.07 23.73 5.03
N VAL A 135 1.97 22.42 5.19
CA VAL A 135 0.78 21.63 4.87
C VAL A 135 0.21 21.05 6.16
N ARG A 136 -1.10 21.15 6.33
CA ARG A 136 -1.87 20.49 7.38
C ARG A 136 -2.94 19.63 6.75
N VAL A 137 -2.76 18.31 6.70
CA VAL A 137 -3.81 17.38 6.27
C VAL A 137 -4.74 17.13 7.45
N GLU A 138 -6.01 17.50 7.30
CA GLU A 138 -6.98 17.48 8.39
C GLU A 138 -7.84 16.22 8.36
N GLU A 139 -8.20 15.76 7.17
CA GLU A 139 -9.12 14.63 7.01
C GLU A 139 -8.76 13.81 5.77
N VAL A 140 -8.91 12.50 5.91
CA VAL A 140 -8.78 11.54 4.81
C VAL A 140 -9.95 10.57 4.89
N GLU A 141 -10.64 10.39 3.77
CA GLU A 141 -11.67 9.37 3.59
C GLU A 141 -11.22 8.44 2.46
N ALA A 142 -11.54 7.15 2.56
CA ALA A 142 -11.29 6.23 1.47
C ALA A 142 -12.40 5.20 1.31
N TRP A 143 -12.74 4.90 0.06
CA TRP A 143 -13.78 3.93 -0.28
C TRP A 143 -13.52 3.29 -1.64
N ARG A 144 -14.20 2.16 -1.86
CA ARG A 144 -14.23 1.47 -3.15
C ARG A 144 -15.46 1.93 -3.92
N GLU A 145 -15.26 2.31 -5.17
CA GLU A 145 -16.32 2.73 -6.07
C GLU A 145 -16.32 1.87 -7.34
N LYS A 146 -17.50 1.36 -7.71
CA LYS A 146 -17.67 0.61 -8.95
C LYS A 146 -17.98 1.57 -10.09
N GLY A 147 -16.97 1.92 -10.88
CA GLY A 147 -17.16 2.69 -12.11
C GLY A 147 -17.68 1.82 -13.25
N GLU A 148 -18.04 2.46 -14.37
CA GLU A 148 -18.61 1.77 -15.55
C GLU A 148 -17.66 0.72 -16.16
N LYS A 149 -16.35 1.01 -16.19
CA LYS A 149 -15.33 0.16 -16.83
C LYS A 149 -14.43 -0.57 -15.84
N LYS A 150 -14.29 -0.03 -14.63
CA LYS A 150 -13.31 -0.48 -13.63
C LYS A 150 -13.70 0.00 -12.25
N GLU A 151 -13.31 -0.78 -11.26
CA GLU A 151 -13.43 -0.41 -9.85
C GLU A 151 -12.29 0.54 -9.46
N HIS A 152 -12.62 1.59 -8.71
CA HIS A 152 -11.65 2.55 -8.18
C HIS A 152 -11.55 2.46 -6.67
N LEU A 153 -10.34 2.68 -6.17
CA LEU A 153 -10.12 3.07 -4.79
C LEU A 153 -9.99 4.59 -4.82
N VAL A 154 -10.93 5.26 -4.17
CA VAL A 154 -10.95 6.71 -4.07
C VAL A 154 -10.43 7.09 -2.70
N VAL A 155 -9.45 8.00 -2.66
CA VAL A 155 -8.92 8.60 -1.44
C VAL A 155 -9.17 10.09 -1.51
N ARG A 156 -10.09 10.58 -0.68
CA ARG A 156 -10.38 12.00 -0.56
C ARG A 156 -9.54 12.59 0.56
N ILE A 157 -8.95 13.74 0.30
CA ILE A 157 -7.99 14.41 1.17
C ILE A 157 -8.47 15.85 1.34
N ARG A 158 -8.60 16.29 2.60
CA ARG A 158 -8.80 17.69 2.96
C ARG A 158 -7.59 18.20 3.71
N ALA A 159 -7.03 19.29 3.22
CA ALA A 159 -5.84 19.90 3.78
C ALA A 159 -5.91 21.42 3.74
N LYS A 160 -5.04 22.04 4.52
CA LYS A 160 -4.72 23.47 4.47
C LYS A 160 -3.29 23.63 4.02
N VAL A 161 -3.07 24.50 3.05
CA VAL A 161 -1.75 24.82 2.52
C VAL A 161 -1.47 26.28 2.80
N VAL A 162 -0.41 26.55 3.55
CA VAL A 162 0.00 27.90 3.95
C VAL A 162 1.22 28.31 3.14
N GLU A 163 1.03 29.34 2.32
CA GLU A 163 2.05 29.95 1.47
C GLU A 163 2.23 31.42 1.88
N GLY A 164 3.33 31.72 2.58
CA GLY A 164 3.55 33.04 3.16
C GLY A 164 2.48 33.37 4.20
N ASN A 165 1.64 34.38 3.93
CA ASN A 165 0.56 34.82 4.81
C ASN A 165 -0.82 34.30 4.39
N SER A 166 -0.91 33.52 3.31
CA SER A 166 -2.17 32.99 2.79
C SER A 166 -2.35 31.54 3.19
N GLU A 167 -3.53 31.19 3.69
CA GLU A 167 -3.96 29.81 3.94
C GLU A 167 -5.05 29.45 2.93
N VAL A 168 -4.82 28.40 2.15
CA VAL A 168 -5.77 27.91 1.15
C VAL A 168 -6.26 26.52 1.53
N ALA A 169 -7.57 26.35 1.56
CA ALA A 169 -8.18 25.03 1.73
C ALA A 169 -8.07 24.23 0.43
N VAL A 170 -7.60 22.99 0.55
CA VAL A 170 -7.37 22.06 -0.57
C VAL A 170 -8.19 20.81 -0.31
N GLU A 171 -9.09 20.49 -1.24
CA GLU A 171 -9.80 19.22 -1.27
C GLU A 171 -9.50 18.49 -2.58
N LYS A 172 -9.01 17.25 -2.49
CA LYS A 172 -8.60 16.44 -3.65
C LYS A 172 -9.04 15.00 -3.50
N GLU A 173 -9.34 14.39 -4.64
CA GLU A 173 -9.55 12.95 -4.75
C GLU A 173 -8.44 12.31 -5.57
N ALA A 174 -7.68 11.42 -4.94
CA ALA A 174 -6.82 10.48 -5.64
C ALA A 174 -7.65 9.24 -6.01
N ARG A 175 -7.75 8.97 -7.31
CA ARG A 175 -8.49 7.83 -7.84
C ARG A 175 -7.53 6.80 -8.40
N PHE A 176 -7.46 5.64 -7.75
CA PHE A 176 -6.64 4.53 -8.20
C PHE A 176 -7.48 3.53 -8.98
N PHE A 177 -6.85 2.77 -9.88
CA PHE A 177 -7.41 1.60 -10.56
C PHE A 177 -6.30 0.61 -10.97
N LYS A 178 -6.67 -0.65 -11.20
CA LYS A 178 -5.77 -1.65 -11.77
C LYS A 178 -5.94 -1.75 -13.29
N SER A 179 -4.83 -1.83 -14.01
CA SER A 179 -4.80 -2.03 -15.46
C SER A 179 -3.58 -2.87 -15.84
N GLY A 180 -3.82 -4.04 -16.46
CA GLY A 180 -2.74 -4.96 -16.82
C GLY A 180 -1.93 -5.48 -15.62
N GLY A 181 -2.57 -5.62 -14.45
CA GLY A 181 -1.90 -6.03 -13.20
C GLY A 181 -1.13 -4.92 -12.48
N VAL A 182 -1.07 -3.70 -13.04
CA VAL A 182 -0.37 -2.55 -12.46
C VAL A 182 -1.38 -1.58 -11.83
N ILE A 183 -1.02 -1.01 -10.68
CA ILE A 183 -1.77 0.08 -10.05
C ILE A 183 -1.44 1.40 -10.74
N LYS A 184 -2.47 2.09 -11.21
CA LYS A 184 -2.41 3.45 -11.75
C LYS A 184 -3.35 4.32 -10.94
N GLY A 185 -3.05 5.60 -10.83
CA GLY A 185 -3.97 6.55 -10.23
C GLY A 185 -3.86 7.92 -10.85
N TYR A 186 -4.79 8.79 -10.49
CA TYR A 186 -4.76 10.18 -10.91
C TYR A 186 -5.46 11.11 -9.91
N ILE A 187 -5.06 12.38 -9.92
CA ILE A 187 -5.73 13.49 -9.23
C ILE A 187 -6.05 14.56 -10.28
N ILE A 188 -7.26 15.10 -10.27
CA ILE A 188 -7.67 16.15 -11.20
C ILE A 188 -7.18 17.51 -10.71
N ILE A 189 -6.63 18.30 -11.64
CA ILE A 189 -6.25 19.70 -11.44
C ILE A 189 -7.33 20.59 -12.06
N HIS A 190 -7.86 21.51 -11.26
CA HIS A 190 -9.00 22.35 -11.63
C HIS A 190 -8.54 23.71 -12.15
N ALA A 191 -8.94 24.03 -13.38
CA ALA A 191 -8.67 25.34 -13.97
C ALA A 191 -9.32 26.50 -13.18
N SER A 192 -10.42 26.24 -12.48
CA SER A 192 -11.17 27.22 -11.68
C SER A 192 -10.71 27.31 -10.22
N ALA A 193 -9.65 26.60 -9.83
CA ALA A 193 -9.10 26.70 -8.48
C ALA A 193 -8.52 28.10 -8.22
N GLU A 194 -8.43 28.49 -6.95
CA GLU A 194 -7.84 29.76 -6.55
C GLU A 194 -6.39 29.88 -7.03
N GLY A 195 -6.07 30.94 -7.77
CA GLY A 195 -4.76 31.12 -8.42
C GLY A 195 -4.54 30.30 -9.70
N GLY A 196 -5.58 29.61 -10.21
CA GLY A 196 -5.54 28.87 -11.47
C GLY A 196 -4.95 27.46 -11.35
N PRO A 197 -4.81 26.74 -12.48
CA PRO A 197 -4.39 25.34 -12.51
C PRO A 197 -2.95 25.12 -12.03
N ASP A 198 -2.04 26.08 -12.25
CA ASP A 198 -0.65 25.97 -11.78
C ASP A 198 -0.57 26.02 -10.26
N ALA A 199 -1.30 26.94 -9.62
CA ALA A 199 -1.36 27.04 -8.17
C ALA A 199 -2.04 25.80 -7.54
N ASP A 200 -3.06 25.27 -8.21
CA ASP A 200 -3.72 24.03 -7.79
C ASP A 200 -2.81 22.80 -7.90
N TYR A 201 -1.99 22.73 -8.95
CA TYR A 201 -0.95 21.72 -9.07
C TYR A 201 0.06 21.82 -7.91
N ALA A 202 0.64 23.00 -7.68
CA ALA A 202 1.65 23.21 -6.64
C ALA A 202 1.13 22.85 -5.24
N ARG A 203 -0.11 23.23 -4.91
CA ARG A 203 -0.74 22.86 -3.65
C ARG A 203 -1.01 21.35 -3.55
N THR A 204 -1.42 20.72 -4.64
CA THR A 204 -1.63 19.26 -4.67
C THR A 204 -0.31 18.51 -4.49
N GLU A 205 0.75 18.98 -5.15
CA GLU A 205 2.11 18.48 -5.00
C GLU A 205 2.60 18.60 -3.55
N ALA A 206 2.39 19.75 -2.91
CA ALA A 206 2.71 19.94 -1.49
C ALA A 206 2.01 18.90 -0.60
N VAL A 207 0.73 18.64 -0.84
CA VAL A 207 -0.05 17.63 -0.09
C VAL A 207 0.49 16.22 -0.34
N LEU A 208 0.84 15.86 -1.58
CA LEU A 208 1.44 14.56 -1.90
C LEU A 208 2.78 14.35 -1.17
N MET A 209 3.66 15.36 -1.17
CA MET A 209 4.93 15.34 -0.44
C MET A 209 4.72 15.25 1.08
N ALA A 210 3.70 15.94 1.60
CA ALA A 210 3.36 15.89 3.02
C ALA A 210 2.94 14.47 3.44
N LEU A 211 2.20 13.78 2.58
CA LEU A 211 1.78 12.38 2.74
C LEU A 211 2.88 11.35 2.42
N GLY A 212 4.06 11.80 2.02
CA GLY A 212 5.20 10.92 1.74
C GLY A 212 5.13 10.20 0.40
N VAL A 213 4.36 10.70 -0.55
CA VAL A 213 4.45 10.29 -1.95
C VAL A 213 5.75 10.86 -2.52
N GLU A 214 6.54 10.04 -3.20
CA GLU A 214 7.88 10.42 -3.68
C GLU A 214 7.94 10.70 -5.19
N SER A 215 6.97 10.20 -5.96
CA SER A 215 6.96 10.38 -7.41
C SER A 215 5.55 10.44 -8.00
N TRP A 216 5.41 11.27 -9.03
CA TRP A 216 4.22 11.43 -9.86
C TRP A 216 4.62 11.98 -11.23
N THR A 217 3.68 12.03 -12.16
CA THR A 217 3.87 12.69 -13.46
C THR A 217 2.82 13.77 -13.64
N ARG A 218 3.25 14.98 -14.02
CA ARG A 218 2.36 16.10 -14.35
C ARG A 218 1.85 15.96 -15.78
N GLU A 219 0.54 16.08 -15.96
CA GLU A 219 -0.12 16.29 -17.25
C GLU A 219 -0.96 17.58 -17.19
N GLU A 220 -1.49 18.04 -18.34
CA GLU A 220 -2.18 19.33 -18.48
C GLU A 220 -3.29 19.56 -17.42
N ARG A 221 -4.06 18.52 -17.09
CA ARG A 221 -5.24 18.63 -16.20
C ARG A 221 -5.26 17.61 -15.07
N GLN A 222 -4.16 16.89 -14.88
CA GLN A 222 -4.10 15.83 -13.89
C GLN A 222 -2.68 15.51 -13.45
N ILE A 223 -2.57 14.96 -12.25
CA ILE A 223 -1.37 14.32 -11.74
C ILE A 223 -1.57 12.81 -11.90
N HIS A 224 -0.64 12.13 -12.55
CA HIS A 224 -0.60 10.67 -12.62
C HIS A 224 0.17 10.07 -11.44
N LEU A 225 -0.44 9.07 -10.82
CA LEU A 225 0.08 8.33 -9.68
C LEU A 225 0.33 6.86 -10.07
N THR A 226 1.26 6.24 -9.36
CA THR A 226 1.65 4.82 -9.52
C THR A 226 1.34 4.03 -8.25
N GLY A 227 1.69 2.73 -8.24
CA GLY A 227 1.60 1.90 -7.03
C GLY A 227 2.34 2.47 -5.83
N GLY A 228 3.48 3.15 -6.03
CA GLY A 228 4.24 3.76 -4.93
C GLY A 228 3.47 4.87 -4.21
N ALA A 229 2.60 5.61 -4.91
CA ALA A 229 1.72 6.58 -4.28
C ALA A 229 0.63 5.89 -3.43
N LEU A 230 0.11 4.75 -3.90
CA LEU A 230 -0.81 3.95 -3.08
C LEU A 230 -0.10 3.38 -1.85
N ASP A 231 1.15 2.93 -1.97
CA ASP A 231 1.95 2.43 -0.84
C ASP A 231 2.12 3.52 0.24
N ALA A 232 2.31 4.78 -0.15
CA ALA A 232 2.32 5.91 0.79
C ALA A 232 0.93 6.13 1.44
N PHE A 233 -0.15 6.13 0.65
CA PHE A 233 -1.51 6.29 1.16
C PHE A 233 -1.94 5.15 2.10
N MET A 234 -1.45 3.93 1.90
CA MET A 234 -1.72 2.78 2.77
C MET A 234 -1.29 2.99 4.23
N ARG A 235 -0.40 3.96 4.50
CA ARG A 235 -0.03 4.36 5.86
C ARG A 235 -1.17 5.05 6.62
N LEU A 236 -2.16 5.57 5.90
CA LEU A 236 -3.35 6.21 6.46
C LEU A 236 -4.40 5.14 6.76
N GLU A 237 -4.92 5.12 7.99
CA GLU A 237 -5.89 4.12 8.43
C GLU A 237 -7.12 4.01 7.51
N PRO A 238 -7.74 5.11 7.04
CA PRO A 238 -8.92 5.02 6.18
C PRO A 238 -8.67 4.21 4.90
N VAL A 239 -7.47 4.33 4.33
CA VAL A 239 -7.09 3.68 3.07
C VAL A 239 -6.92 2.18 3.25
N CYS A 240 -6.15 1.76 4.25
CA CYS A 240 -5.96 0.33 4.51
C CYS A 240 -7.24 -0.34 5.05
N ALA A 241 -8.11 0.40 5.74
CA ALA A 241 -9.44 -0.05 6.13
C ALA A 241 -10.38 -0.23 4.93
N ALA A 242 -10.34 0.68 3.94
CA ALA A 242 -11.13 0.56 2.71
C ALA A 242 -10.79 -0.71 1.89
N LEU A 243 -9.56 -1.20 2.00
CA LEU A 243 -9.10 -2.46 1.41
C LEU A 243 -9.35 -3.69 2.29
N GLY A 244 -9.94 -3.52 3.48
CA GLY A 244 -10.24 -4.60 4.42
C GLY A 244 -8.99 -5.26 5.00
N ILE A 245 -7.91 -4.48 5.14
CA ILE A 245 -6.63 -4.93 5.72
C ILE A 245 -6.57 -4.48 7.18
N CYS A 246 -6.65 -3.16 7.40
CA CYS A 246 -6.77 -2.62 8.75
C CYS A 246 -8.18 -2.86 9.27
N ARG A 247 -8.30 -3.27 10.53
CA ARG A 247 -9.57 -3.10 11.24
C ARG A 247 -9.77 -1.61 11.41
N LYS A 248 -11.00 -1.11 11.16
CA LYS A 248 -11.40 0.18 11.71
C LYS A 248 -11.01 0.16 13.18
N LEU A 249 -10.08 1.02 13.58
CA LEU A 249 -9.99 1.43 14.96
C LEU A 249 -11.32 2.12 15.23
N ARG A 250 -12.33 1.32 15.59
CA ARG A 250 -13.53 1.84 16.19
C ARG A 250 -13.04 2.48 17.47
N ASN A 251 -12.86 3.80 17.42
CA ASN A 251 -13.01 4.64 18.58
C ASN A 251 -14.41 4.33 19.13
N THR A 252 -14.49 3.32 20.00
CA THR A 252 -15.44 3.31 21.10
C THR A 252 -15.02 4.43 22.03
N HIS A 253 -15.38 5.65 21.66
CA HIS A 253 -15.59 6.71 22.62
C HIS A 253 -16.99 7.27 22.39
N LEU A 254 -17.81 7.03 23.42
CA LEU A 254 -19.20 7.46 23.70
C LEU A 254 -20.31 6.58 23.11
#